data_AF-A0A0U5IQ16-F1
#
_entry.id   AF-A0A0U5IQ16-F1
#
_cell.length_a   1.000
_cell.length_b   1.000
_cell.length_c   1.000
_cell.angle_alpha   90.00
_cell.angle_beta   90.00
_cell.angle_gamma   90.00
#
_symmetry.space_group_name_H-M   'P 1'
#
loop_
_entity.id
_entity.type
_entity.pdbx_description
1 polymer ?
#
loop_
_entity_poly.entity_id
_entity_poly.type
_entity_poly.pdbx_seq_one_letter_code
_entity_poly.pdbx_strand_id
1 'polypeptide(L)'
;MNDFLFSSYVIWGVFPYVALTLFFVVPFIRMVYRPFGMSTRASGIFHGQGILGLAAHFLHWGIFLAFFGHLAGLIGGMLGWGSWVGAFFWMATLGGLFAIVGSVIALVRRTLVPEMRAMSQPDDYIVHLFLIAILGVAIYQALGHRIWGVSFTAAPWFASLWRLSPQPELMASAPLLSKIHILLAFAFAAYFPFTKLIHAWTLPVNYLVRPYQVLRTTAKKFQNGWVLGCWEFKGVTDKSYMTYLTVGVVGVLVLIAFVLPSPKGDGLVQTANAAIATATEPKGPDSSQAQEVLEGYPLYVSQCARCHGLEGHGDGPGSKSPTFSAVPRNLTEGHFQFISTSNGIASSEDLRHAIVHGLTGSGMPGFAALSDRQIDSLVQTVEHLWKDRPTPGERITVPARPEPTLAMVKEGKELYAGMCSVCHGSTGAGDGVLQALRTDAAGRPVPTRNLRSEPLKGGSSDEQLYYRIAAGLPRNKDEWLMPSYANLGPDKIWSLITYLETEVFPQRQVARR
;
A
#
# COMPACT_ATOMS: atom_id res chain seq x y z
N MET A 1 15.65 -8.26 17.00
CA MET A 1 15.09 -7.49 15.86
C MET A 1 15.64 -7.96 14.52
N ASN A 2 16.91 -8.40 14.42
CA ASN A 2 17.42 -9.14 13.25
C ASN A 2 16.54 -10.36 12.89
N ASP A 3 15.95 -11.03 13.88
CA ASP A 3 15.01 -12.13 13.66
C ASP A 3 13.70 -11.71 12.98
N PHE A 4 13.23 -10.47 13.17
CA PHE A 4 11.96 -10.00 12.59
C PHE A 4 12.11 -9.70 11.10
N LEU A 5 13.23 -9.08 10.70
CA LEU A 5 13.54 -8.81 9.31
C LEU A 5 13.89 -10.10 8.56
N PHE A 6 14.69 -10.98 9.17
CA PHE A 6 14.97 -12.30 8.60
C PHE A 6 13.71 -13.15 8.45
N SER A 7 12.86 -13.21 9.49
CA SER A 7 11.57 -13.90 9.44
C SER A 7 10.64 -13.31 8.37
N SER A 8 10.59 -11.99 8.24
CA SER A 8 9.81 -11.32 7.19
C SER A 8 10.31 -11.66 5.79
N TYR A 9 11.63 -11.70 5.58
CA TYR A 9 12.21 -12.07 4.29
C TYR A 9 11.96 -13.55 3.95
N VAL A 10 12.08 -14.46 4.91
CA VAL A 10 11.78 -15.88 4.70
C VAL A 10 10.29 -16.08 4.36
N ILE A 11 9.39 -15.43 5.09
CA ILE A 11 7.93 -15.60 4.92
C ILE A 11 7.40 -14.90 3.66
N TRP A 12 7.88 -13.70 3.34
CA TRP A 12 7.32 -12.87 2.26
C TRP A 12 8.20 -12.76 1.02
N GLY A 13 9.47 -13.20 1.11
CA GLY A 13 10.40 -13.31 0.01
C GLY A 13 10.58 -14.74 -0.47
N VAL A 14 10.91 -15.68 0.42
CA VAL A 14 11.29 -17.06 0.03
C VAL A 14 10.09 -18.01 -0.11
N PHE A 15 9.23 -18.07 0.90
CA PHE A 15 8.09 -19.00 0.92
C PHE A 15 7.15 -18.88 -0.30
N PRO A 16 6.82 -17.68 -0.82
CA PRO A 16 6.03 -17.54 -2.03
C PRO A 16 6.66 -18.24 -3.25
N TYR A 17 7.98 -18.18 -3.41
CA TYR A 17 8.67 -18.89 -4.51
C TYR A 17 8.56 -20.40 -4.37
N VAL A 18 8.70 -20.94 -3.15
CA VAL A 18 8.52 -22.37 -2.90
C VAL A 18 7.09 -22.79 -3.26
N ALA A 19 6.10 -22.06 -2.77
CA ALA A 19 4.69 -22.34 -3.03
C ALA A 19 4.33 -22.26 -4.53
N LEU A 20 4.78 -21.21 -5.24
CA LEU A 20 4.54 -21.04 -6.67
C LEU A 20 5.26 -22.11 -7.49
N THR A 21 6.50 -22.45 -7.13
CA THR A 21 7.25 -23.52 -7.80
C THR A 21 6.51 -24.85 -7.68
N LEU A 22 6.06 -25.21 -6.47
CA LEU A 22 5.25 -26.42 -6.27
C LEU A 22 3.94 -26.35 -7.08
N PHE A 23 3.23 -25.23 -7.00
CA PHE A 23 1.93 -25.02 -7.66
C PHE A 23 2.01 -25.18 -9.18
N PHE A 24 3.04 -24.65 -9.83
CA PHE A 24 3.19 -24.72 -11.29
C PHE A 24 3.94 -25.96 -11.78
N VAL A 25 4.94 -26.47 -11.06
CA VAL A 25 5.81 -27.56 -11.56
C VAL A 25 5.23 -28.95 -11.28
N VAL A 26 4.71 -29.18 -10.07
CA VAL A 26 4.21 -30.51 -9.67
C VAL A 26 3.06 -31.01 -10.54
N PRO A 27 2.11 -30.17 -11.02
CA PRO A 27 1.09 -30.62 -11.97
C PRO A 27 1.65 -31.26 -13.24
N PHE A 28 2.74 -30.73 -13.81
CA PHE A 28 3.39 -31.31 -14.99
C PHE A 28 4.02 -32.66 -14.66
N ILE A 29 4.72 -32.75 -13.52
CA ILE A 29 5.30 -34.01 -13.05
C ILE A 29 4.19 -35.06 -12.88
N ARG A 30 3.07 -34.71 -12.26
CA ARG A 30 1.93 -35.62 -12.08
C ARG A 30 1.30 -36.02 -13.41
N MET A 31 1.15 -35.09 -14.35
CA MET A 31 0.60 -35.39 -15.67
C MET A 31 1.48 -36.36 -16.47
N VAL A 32 2.81 -36.25 -16.35
CA VAL A 32 3.76 -37.14 -17.03
C VAL A 32 3.82 -38.51 -16.37
N TYR A 33 4.01 -38.56 -15.05
CA TYR A 33 4.31 -39.80 -14.33
C TYR A 33 3.09 -40.48 -13.69
N ARG A 34 2.00 -39.76 -13.44
CA ARG A 34 0.78 -40.27 -12.77
C ARG A 34 -0.51 -39.73 -13.42
N PRO A 35 -0.72 -39.91 -14.73
CA PRO A 35 -1.86 -39.32 -15.45
C PRO A 35 -3.23 -39.76 -14.89
N PHE A 36 -3.36 -41.01 -14.42
CA PHE A 36 -4.60 -41.51 -13.81
C PHE A 36 -4.94 -40.85 -12.46
N GLY A 37 -3.98 -40.17 -11.83
CA GLY A 37 -4.21 -39.38 -10.62
C GLY A 37 -4.85 -38.01 -10.89
N MET A 38 -4.99 -37.60 -12.15
CA MET A 38 -5.57 -36.33 -12.58
C MET A 38 -7.09 -36.47 -12.73
N SER A 39 -7.81 -36.57 -11.61
CA SER A 39 -9.27 -36.77 -11.60
C SER A 39 -9.97 -35.87 -10.59
N THR A 40 -11.20 -35.48 -10.91
CA THR A 40 -12.10 -34.71 -10.02
C THR A 40 -12.61 -35.54 -8.83
N ARG A 41 -12.45 -36.88 -8.87
CA ARG A 41 -13.03 -37.82 -7.88
C ARG A 41 -14.50 -37.50 -7.61
N ALA A 42 -15.28 -37.38 -8.68
CA ALA A 42 -16.67 -36.94 -8.61
C ALA A 42 -17.52 -37.90 -7.76
N SER A 43 -18.35 -37.33 -6.89
CA SER A 43 -19.18 -38.09 -5.94
C SER A 43 -20.68 -38.00 -6.20
N GLY A 44 -21.06 -37.65 -7.43
CA GLY A 44 -22.45 -37.39 -7.82
C GLY A 44 -23.32 -38.64 -7.98
N ILE A 45 -22.72 -39.83 -7.97
CA ILE A 45 -23.46 -41.10 -8.12
C ILE A 45 -24.09 -41.52 -6.77
N PHE A 46 -23.60 -40.98 -5.66
CA PHE A 46 -24.05 -41.33 -4.31
C PHE A 46 -25.22 -40.44 -3.85
N HIS A 47 -25.94 -40.91 -2.82
CA HIS A 47 -27.07 -40.20 -2.21
C HIS A 47 -26.76 -38.72 -1.91
N GLY A 48 -27.79 -37.87 -2.05
CA GLY A 48 -27.70 -36.42 -1.83
C GLY A 48 -27.29 -35.59 -3.06
N GLN A 49 -27.68 -36.01 -4.27
CA GLN A 49 -27.41 -35.30 -5.53
C GLN A 49 -27.89 -33.84 -5.54
N GLY A 50 -29.08 -33.56 -4.99
CA GLY A 50 -29.63 -32.19 -4.93
C GLY A 50 -28.76 -31.24 -4.08
N ILE A 51 -28.31 -31.72 -2.92
CA ILE A 51 -27.41 -30.96 -2.03
C ILE A 51 -26.03 -30.78 -2.66
N LEU A 52 -25.53 -31.80 -3.37
CA LEU A 52 -24.27 -31.71 -4.10
C LEU A 52 -24.32 -30.64 -5.20
N GLY A 53 -25.43 -30.56 -5.95
CA GLY A 53 -25.62 -29.54 -6.96
C GLY A 53 -25.50 -28.13 -6.38
N LEU A 54 -26.20 -27.85 -5.27
CA LEU A 54 -26.12 -26.57 -4.57
C LEU A 54 -24.69 -26.28 -4.08
N ALA A 55 -24.08 -27.24 -3.38
CA ALA A 55 -22.73 -27.10 -2.84
C ALA A 55 -21.70 -26.80 -3.96
N ALA A 56 -21.78 -27.52 -5.07
CA ALA A 56 -20.88 -27.36 -6.20
C ALA A 56 -21.03 -25.98 -6.87
N HIS A 57 -22.26 -25.51 -7.09
CA HIS A 57 -22.50 -24.20 -7.72
C HIS A 57 -22.03 -23.06 -6.82
N PHE A 58 -22.43 -23.07 -5.55
CA PHE A 58 -22.03 -22.06 -4.57
C PHE A 58 -20.50 -22.01 -4.43
N LEU A 59 -19.85 -23.18 -4.35
CA LEU A 59 -18.41 -23.27 -4.24
C LEU A 59 -17.71 -22.72 -5.49
N HIS A 60 -18.01 -23.24 -6.68
CA HIS A 60 -17.24 -22.90 -7.88
C HIS A 60 -17.55 -21.49 -8.39
N TRP A 61 -18.81 -21.08 -8.47
CA TRP A 61 -19.14 -19.71 -8.87
C TRP A 61 -18.67 -18.69 -7.84
N GLY A 62 -18.70 -19.04 -6.56
CA GLY A 62 -18.10 -18.23 -5.50
C GLY A 62 -16.59 -18.07 -5.70
N ILE A 63 -15.87 -19.17 -5.96
CA ILE A 63 -14.42 -19.14 -6.23
C ILE A 63 -14.11 -18.35 -7.50
N PHE A 64 -14.86 -18.52 -8.60
CA PHE A 64 -14.63 -17.75 -9.84
C PHE A 64 -14.82 -16.26 -9.61
N LEU A 65 -15.90 -15.87 -8.93
CA LEU A 65 -16.16 -14.47 -8.62
C LEU A 65 -15.06 -13.89 -7.72
N ALA A 66 -14.61 -14.66 -6.71
CA ALA A 66 -13.50 -14.27 -5.86
C ALA A 66 -12.17 -14.15 -6.63
N PHE A 67 -11.88 -15.08 -7.53
CA PHE A 67 -10.68 -15.08 -8.38
C PHE A 67 -10.62 -13.83 -9.26
N PHE A 68 -11.69 -13.52 -10.00
CA PHE A 68 -11.74 -12.31 -10.84
C PHE A 68 -11.74 -11.04 -10.00
N GLY A 69 -12.35 -11.07 -8.82
CA GLY A 69 -12.21 -10.00 -7.83
C GLY A 69 -10.75 -9.76 -7.47
N HIS A 70 -9.99 -10.80 -7.10
CA HIS A 70 -8.57 -10.68 -6.77
C HIS A 70 -7.75 -10.14 -7.94
N LEU A 71 -8.02 -10.59 -9.17
CA LEU A 71 -7.37 -10.06 -10.36
C LEU A 71 -7.63 -8.55 -10.53
N ALA A 72 -8.89 -8.12 -10.36
CA ALA A 72 -9.25 -6.70 -10.39
C ALA A 72 -8.56 -5.90 -9.28
N GLY A 73 -8.42 -6.49 -8.09
CA GLY A 73 -7.74 -5.88 -6.94
C GLY A 73 -6.23 -5.75 -7.16
N LEU A 74 -5.59 -6.76 -7.74
CA LEU A 74 -4.16 -6.73 -8.07
C LEU A 74 -3.87 -5.67 -9.14
N ILE A 75 -4.62 -5.68 -10.25
CA ILE A 75 -4.45 -4.70 -11.32
C ILE A 75 -4.78 -3.29 -10.82
N GLY A 76 -5.92 -3.12 -10.15
CA GLY A 76 -6.37 -1.84 -9.62
C GLY A 76 -5.46 -1.28 -8.55
N GLY A 77 -4.93 -2.12 -7.66
CA GLY A 77 -3.97 -1.73 -6.63
C GLY A 77 -2.66 -1.22 -7.22
N MET A 78 -2.17 -1.89 -8.27
CA MET A 78 -0.93 -1.53 -8.94
C MET A 78 -1.05 -0.24 -9.78
N LEU A 79 -2.21 -0.03 -10.42
CA LEU A 79 -2.50 1.17 -11.21
C LEU A 79 -3.06 2.34 -10.39
N GLY A 80 -3.28 2.15 -9.08
CA GLY A 80 -3.91 3.17 -8.23
C GLY A 80 -5.40 3.40 -8.51
N TRP A 81 -6.07 2.49 -9.23
CA TRP A 81 -7.47 2.61 -9.62
C TRP A 81 -8.41 2.21 -8.47
N GLY A 82 -8.86 3.21 -7.70
CA GLY A 82 -9.79 3.01 -6.58
C GLY A 82 -11.09 2.29 -6.96
N SER A 83 -11.62 2.50 -8.17
CA SER A 83 -12.83 1.82 -8.64
C SER A 83 -12.63 0.31 -8.81
N TRP A 84 -11.47 -0.12 -9.30
CA TRP A 84 -11.12 -1.54 -9.45
C TRP A 84 -10.87 -2.20 -8.09
N VAL A 85 -10.24 -1.48 -7.16
CA VAL A 85 -10.13 -1.95 -5.76
C VAL A 85 -11.51 -2.04 -5.09
N GLY A 86 -12.43 -1.14 -5.42
CA GLY A 86 -13.84 -1.24 -5.01
C GLY A 86 -14.55 -2.45 -5.63
N ALA A 87 -14.31 -2.74 -6.90
CA ALA A 87 -14.84 -3.94 -7.56
C ALA A 87 -14.30 -5.21 -6.91
N PHE A 88 -13.01 -5.27 -6.59
CA PHE A 88 -12.40 -6.34 -5.80
C PHE A 88 -13.14 -6.56 -4.49
N PHE A 89 -13.39 -5.50 -3.71
CA PHE A 89 -14.10 -5.61 -2.44
C PHE A 89 -15.45 -6.31 -2.62
N TRP A 90 -16.28 -5.84 -3.56
CA TRP A 90 -17.62 -6.40 -3.76
C TRP A 90 -17.59 -7.82 -4.33
N MET A 91 -16.82 -8.04 -5.40
CA MET A 91 -16.73 -9.35 -6.05
C MET A 91 -16.11 -10.41 -5.13
N ALA A 92 -14.99 -10.09 -4.46
CA ALA A 92 -14.32 -11.03 -3.58
C ALA A 92 -15.14 -11.33 -2.31
N THR A 93 -15.84 -10.34 -1.75
CA THR A 93 -16.70 -10.57 -0.58
C THR A 93 -17.91 -11.42 -0.95
N LEU A 94 -18.61 -11.09 -2.03
CA LEU A 94 -19.77 -11.87 -2.48
C LEU A 94 -19.37 -13.27 -2.91
N GLY A 95 -18.28 -13.38 -3.69
CA GLY A 95 -17.72 -14.66 -4.10
C GLY A 95 -17.27 -15.50 -2.91
N GLY A 96 -16.64 -14.88 -1.92
CA GLY A 96 -16.20 -15.53 -0.69
C GLY A 96 -17.37 -16.08 0.14
N LEU A 97 -18.46 -15.31 0.28
CA LEU A 97 -19.68 -15.76 0.96
C LEU A 97 -20.31 -16.97 0.26
N PHE A 98 -20.41 -16.95 -1.07
CA PHE A 98 -20.89 -18.11 -1.82
C PHE A 98 -19.95 -19.32 -1.67
N ALA A 99 -18.64 -19.09 -1.80
CA ALA A 99 -17.64 -20.14 -1.72
C ALA A 99 -17.60 -20.82 -0.35
N ILE A 100 -17.70 -20.05 0.74
CA ILE A 100 -17.64 -20.61 2.10
C ILE A 100 -18.89 -21.43 2.40
N VAL A 101 -20.08 -20.96 1.98
CA VAL A 101 -21.33 -21.71 2.10
C VAL A 101 -21.23 -23.03 1.32
N GLY A 102 -20.79 -22.99 0.06
CA GLY A 102 -20.58 -24.20 -0.73
C GLY A 102 -19.58 -25.17 -0.11
N SER A 103 -18.48 -24.66 0.45
CA SER A 103 -17.45 -25.47 1.12
C SER A 103 -17.97 -26.12 2.41
N VAL A 104 -18.73 -25.39 3.23
CA VAL A 104 -19.36 -25.92 4.46
C VAL A 104 -20.38 -27.00 4.12
N ILE A 105 -21.28 -26.76 3.15
CA ILE A 105 -22.26 -27.78 2.73
C ILE A 105 -21.53 -29.04 2.21
N ALA A 106 -20.50 -28.87 1.39
CA ALA A 106 -19.72 -29.99 0.86
C ALA A 106 -19.01 -30.78 1.97
N LEU A 107 -18.45 -30.09 2.98
CA LEU A 107 -17.79 -30.71 4.12
C LEU A 107 -18.78 -31.45 5.03
N VAL A 108 -19.92 -30.82 5.37
CA VAL A 108 -20.99 -31.43 6.18
C VAL A 108 -21.56 -32.66 5.48
N ARG A 109 -21.82 -32.60 4.17
CA ARG A 109 -22.24 -33.79 3.40
C ARG A 109 -21.20 -34.90 3.49
N ARG A 110 -19.92 -34.56 3.41
CA ARG A 110 -18.81 -35.51 3.45
C ARG A 110 -18.61 -36.15 4.82
N THR A 111 -18.99 -35.48 5.92
CA THR A 111 -18.91 -36.03 7.27
C THR A 111 -20.17 -36.78 7.69
N LEU A 112 -21.36 -36.35 7.24
CA LEU A 112 -22.62 -36.96 7.67
C LEU A 112 -23.02 -38.19 6.85
N VAL A 113 -22.75 -38.20 5.53
CA VAL A 113 -23.19 -39.30 4.65
C VAL A 113 -22.21 -40.48 4.75
N PRO A 114 -22.63 -41.68 5.23
CA PRO A 114 -21.74 -42.82 5.45
C PRO A 114 -20.98 -43.29 4.19
N GLU A 115 -21.67 -43.36 3.06
CA GLU A 115 -21.10 -43.78 1.76
C GLU A 115 -20.02 -42.81 1.31
N MET A 116 -20.24 -41.51 1.55
CA MET A 116 -19.26 -40.48 1.26
C MET A 116 -18.03 -40.58 2.16
N ARG A 117 -18.21 -40.83 3.46
CA ARG A 117 -17.09 -41.02 4.39
C ARG A 117 -16.21 -42.19 4.00
N ALA A 118 -16.82 -43.31 3.61
CA ALA A 118 -16.08 -44.51 3.22
C ALA A 118 -15.18 -44.30 1.99
N MET A 119 -15.59 -43.43 1.07
CA MET A 119 -14.84 -43.13 -0.16
C MET A 119 -13.89 -41.93 -0.05
N SER A 120 -14.05 -41.10 0.99
CA SER A 120 -13.29 -39.86 1.12
C SER A 120 -11.88 -40.12 1.61
N GLN A 121 -10.94 -39.39 1.02
CA GLN A 121 -9.54 -39.40 1.44
C GLN A 121 -9.29 -38.26 2.44
N PRO A 122 -8.23 -38.31 3.26
CA PRO A 122 -7.90 -37.22 4.19
C PRO A 122 -7.76 -35.85 3.49
N ASP A 123 -7.21 -35.82 2.26
CA ASP A 123 -7.05 -34.58 1.49
C ASP A 123 -8.38 -33.91 1.14
N ASP A 124 -9.45 -34.70 1.03
CA ASP A 124 -10.80 -34.18 0.77
C ASP A 124 -11.32 -33.32 1.94
N TYR A 125 -10.98 -33.66 3.18
CA TYR A 125 -11.36 -32.87 4.35
C TYR A 125 -10.46 -31.65 4.52
N ILE A 126 -9.15 -31.87 4.42
CA ILE A 126 -8.11 -30.84 4.58
C ILE A 126 -8.34 -29.69 3.60
N VAL A 127 -8.66 -29.97 2.34
CA VAL A 127 -8.95 -28.95 1.33
C VAL A 127 -10.12 -28.04 1.73
N HIS A 128 -11.23 -28.58 2.24
CA HIS A 128 -12.34 -27.73 2.67
C HIS A 128 -12.00 -26.94 3.94
N LEU A 129 -11.26 -27.52 4.87
CA LEU A 129 -10.80 -26.79 6.06
C LEU A 129 -9.89 -25.61 5.68
N PHE A 130 -8.97 -25.82 4.74
CA PHE A 130 -8.16 -24.73 4.18
C PHE A 130 -9.03 -23.65 3.54
N LEU A 131 -9.95 -24.02 2.65
CA LEU A 131 -10.83 -23.07 1.99
C LEU A 131 -11.69 -22.29 3.00
N ILE A 132 -12.27 -22.97 3.99
CA ILE A 132 -13.08 -22.32 5.04
C ILE A 132 -12.22 -21.36 5.86
N ALA A 133 -10.99 -21.73 6.22
CA ALA A 133 -10.09 -20.85 6.96
C ALA A 133 -9.68 -19.62 6.14
N ILE A 134 -9.25 -19.80 4.89
CA ILE A 134 -8.86 -18.71 3.98
C ILE A 134 -10.02 -17.74 3.77
N LEU A 135 -11.20 -18.27 3.43
CA LEU A 135 -12.40 -17.48 3.15
C LEU A 135 -12.94 -16.82 4.42
N GLY A 136 -12.92 -17.51 5.56
CA GLY A 136 -13.37 -16.96 6.84
C GLY A 136 -12.54 -15.75 7.27
N VAL A 137 -11.21 -15.86 7.19
CA VAL A 137 -10.31 -14.72 7.48
C VAL A 137 -10.56 -13.57 6.49
N ALA A 138 -10.74 -13.87 5.19
CA ALA A 138 -11.00 -12.85 4.17
C ALA A 138 -12.31 -12.08 4.42
N ILE A 139 -13.39 -12.81 4.69
CA ILE A 139 -14.72 -12.24 4.94
C ILE A 139 -14.71 -11.43 6.24
N TYR A 140 -14.06 -11.94 7.29
CA TYR A 140 -13.93 -11.21 8.55
C TYR A 140 -13.13 -9.91 8.39
N GLN A 141 -12.04 -9.95 7.60
CA GLN A 141 -11.28 -8.75 7.24
C GLN A 141 -12.16 -7.72 6.52
N ALA A 142 -12.96 -8.15 5.54
CA ALA A 142 -13.77 -7.27 4.71
C ALA A 142 -14.96 -6.66 5.47
N LEU A 143 -15.71 -7.47 6.23
CA LEU A 143 -16.97 -7.06 6.86
C LEU A 143 -16.80 -6.62 8.32
N GLY A 144 -15.98 -7.34 9.10
CA GLY A 144 -15.81 -7.12 10.53
C GLY A 144 -14.83 -5.99 10.83
N HIS A 145 -13.64 -6.05 10.25
CA HIS A 145 -12.58 -5.06 10.48
C HIS A 145 -12.55 -3.93 9.44
N ARG A 146 -13.33 -4.05 8.36
CA ARG A 146 -13.41 -3.05 7.27
C ARG A 146 -12.02 -2.59 6.80
N ILE A 147 -11.10 -3.54 6.67
CA ILE A 147 -9.75 -3.24 6.19
C ILE A 147 -9.82 -2.97 4.68
N TRP A 148 -9.58 -1.71 4.31
CA TRP A 148 -9.62 -1.22 2.92
C TRP A 148 -8.24 -0.83 2.41
N GLY A 149 -7.97 -1.10 1.14
CA GLY A 149 -6.79 -0.58 0.45
C GLY A 149 -5.50 -1.38 0.60
N VAL A 150 -5.52 -2.54 1.26
CA VAL A 150 -4.36 -3.48 1.28
C VAL A 150 -3.92 -3.85 -0.14
N SER A 151 -4.83 -3.84 -1.12
CA SER A 151 -4.50 -4.04 -2.52
C SER A 151 -3.43 -3.08 -3.05
N PHE A 152 -3.35 -1.84 -2.53
CA PHE A 152 -2.35 -0.86 -2.97
C PHE A 152 -0.93 -1.18 -2.48
N THR A 153 -0.77 -2.03 -1.47
CA THR A 153 0.55 -2.47 -0.97
C THR A 153 0.82 -3.93 -1.34
N ALA A 154 -0.19 -4.80 -1.26
CA ALA A 154 -0.07 -6.22 -1.60
C ALA A 154 0.09 -6.46 -3.10
N ALA A 155 -0.47 -5.62 -3.98
CA ALA A 155 -0.31 -5.80 -5.42
C ALA A 155 1.13 -5.50 -5.90
N PRO A 156 1.76 -4.36 -5.51
CA PRO A 156 3.17 -4.14 -5.81
C PRO A 156 4.09 -5.23 -5.21
N TRP A 157 3.80 -5.71 -3.99
CA TRP A 157 4.51 -6.86 -3.43
C TRP A 157 4.40 -8.11 -4.30
N PHE A 158 3.17 -8.49 -4.68
CA PHE A 158 2.94 -9.68 -5.50
C PHE A 158 3.64 -9.56 -6.86
N ALA A 159 3.63 -8.38 -7.48
CA ALA A 159 4.35 -8.11 -8.72
C ALA A 159 5.89 -8.21 -8.55
N SER A 160 6.43 -7.79 -7.40
CA SER A 160 7.86 -7.88 -7.10
C SER A 160 8.40 -9.32 -7.15
N LEU A 161 7.57 -10.30 -6.78
CA LEU A 161 7.92 -11.72 -6.85
C LEU A 161 8.26 -12.15 -8.29
N TRP A 162 7.47 -11.69 -9.26
CA TRP A 162 7.62 -12.06 -10.67
C TRP A 162 8.76 -11.29 -11.38
N ARG A 163 9.29 -10.23 -10.76
CA ARG A 163 10.55 -9.58 -11.19
C ARG A 163 11.79 -10.23 -10.62
N LEU A 164 11.64 -11.25 -9.76
CA LEU A 164 12.74 -11.86 -9.01
C LEU A 164 13.49 -10.85 -8.11
N SER A 165 12.78 -9.82 -7.65
CA SER A 165 13.27 -8.82 -6.69
C SER A 165 12.21 -8.62 -5.61
N PRO A 166 12.05 -9.57 -4.67
CA PRO A 166 10.98 -9.55 -3.68
C PRO A 166 11.12 -8.34 -2.74
N GLN A 167 10.00 -7.69 -2.46
CA GLN A 167 9.89 -6.53 -1.55
C GLN A 167 9.07 -6.87 -0.29
N PRO A 168 9.59 -7.71 0.63
CA PRO A 168 8.84 -8.20 1.80
C PRO A 168 8.32 -7.09 2.73
N GLU A 169 8.95 -5.92 2.75
CA GLU A 169 8.57 -4.71 3.48
C GLU A 169 7.13 -4.26 3.19
N LEU A 170 6.66 -4.44 1.95
CA LEU A 170 5.31 -4.10 1.52
C LEU A 170 4.26 -5.01 2.19
N MET A 171 4.66 -6.21 2.60
CA MET A 171 3.84 -7.12 3.38
C MET A 171 4.08 -7.04 4.88
N ALA A 172 5.29 -6.69 5.31
CA ALA A 172 5.61 -6.48 6.72
C ALA A 172 4.73 -5.40 7.35
N SER A 173 4.33 -4.41 6.55
CA SER A 173 3.43 -3.32 6.94
C SER A 173 1.93 -3.67 6.92
N ALA A 174 1.55 -4.83 6.38
CA ALA A 174 0.15 -5.22 6.25
C ALA A 174 -0.48 -5.63 7.60
N PRO A 175 -1.81 -5.45 7.76
CA PRO A 175 -2.53 -5.93 8.94
C PRO A 175 -2.36 -7.44 9.15
N LEU A 176 -2.40 -7.87 10.42
CA LEU A 176 -2.22 -9.27 10.80
C LEU A 176 -3.18 -10.22 10.07
N LEU A 177 -4.46 -9.84 9.93
CA LEU A 177 -5.46 -10.64 9.21
C LEU A 177 -5.09 -10.85 7.73
N SER A 178 -4.56 -9.81 7.08
CA SER A 178 -4.12 -9.89 5.68
C SER A 178 -2.89 -10.78 5.53
N LYS A 179 -1.96 -10.71 6.48
CA LYS A 179 -0.81 -11.63 6.56
C LYS A 179 -1.28 -13.08 6.70
N ILE A 180 -2.19 -13.37 7.63
CA ILE A 180 -2.73 -14.73 7.83
C ILE A 180 -3.44 -15.21 6.55
N HIS A 181 -4.28 -14.38 5.93
CA HIS A 181 -5.00 -14.73 4.70
C HIS A 181 -4.04 -15.10 3.56
N ILE A 182 -3.03 -14.27 3.30
CA ILE A 182 -2.05 -14.50 2.22
C ILE A 182 -1.19 -15.72 2.54
N LEU A 183 -0.73 -15.88 3.78
CA LEU A 183 0.05 -17.05 4.19
C LEU A 183 -0.74 -18.35 3.97
N LEU A 184 -2.01 -18.38 4.39
CA LEU A 184 -2.89 -19.52 4.17
C LEU A 184 -3.12 -19.78 2.67
N ALA A 185 -3.26 -18.72 1.85
CA ALA A 185 -3.43 -18.85 0.41
C ALA A 185 -2.19 -19.47 -0.28
N PHE A 186 -0.97 -19.02 0.08
CA PHE A 186 0.27 -19.60 -0.45
C PHE A 186 0.52 -21.01 0.09
N ALA A 187 0.21 -21.29 1.35
CA ALA A 187 0.27 -22.65 1.90
C ALA A 187 -0.72 -23.59 1.18
N PHE A 188 -1.93 -23.11 0.91
CA PHE A 188 -2.90 -23.85 0.11
C PHE A 188 -2.41 -24.07 -1.32
N ALA A 189 -1.80 -23.07 -1.98
CA ALA A 189 -1.20 -23.23 -3.30
C ALA A 189 -0.05 -24.26 -3.31
N ALA A 190 0.80 -24.27 -2.28
CA ALA A 190 1.85 -25.28 -2.12
C ALA A 190 1.27 -26.70 -1.94
N TYR A 191 0.15 -26.82 -1.22
CA TYR A 191 -0.54 -28.11 -1.00
C TYR A 191 -1.38 -28.56 -2.19
N PHE A 192 -1.91 -27.60 -2.97
CA PHE A 192 -2.81 -27.77 -4.11
C PHE A 192 -2.44 -28.93 -5.05
N PRO A 193 -1.21 -29.03 -5.58
CA PRO A 193 -0.88 -30.01 -6.60
C PRO A 193 -0.81 -31.44 -6.08
N PHE A 194 -0.86 -31.66 -4.76
CA PHE A 194 -0.84 -32.99 -4.14
C PHE A 194 -2.25 -33.56 -3.89
N THR A 195 -3.30 -32.79 -4.18
CA THR A 195 -4.68 -33.14 -3.90
C THR A 195 -5.49 -33.42 -5.18
N LYS A 196 -6.80 -33.64 -5.03
CA LYS A 196 -7.76 -33.65 -6.15
C LYS A 196 -7.94 -32.29 -6.84
N LEU A 197 -7.50 -31.18 -6.24
CA LEU A 197 -7.65 -29.84 -6.82
C LEU A 197 -6.92 -29.66 -8.15
N ILE A 198 -6.02 -30.59 -8.46
CA ILE A 198 -5.34 -30.72 -9.75
C ILE A 198 -6.30 -30.69 -10.95
N HIS A 199 -7.58 -31.03 -10.76
CA HIS A 199 -8.61 -30.91 -11.80
C HIS A 199 -8.77 -29.49 -12.35
N ALA A 200 -8.39 -28.44 -11.61
CA ALA A 200 -8.44 -27.07 -12.11
C ALA A 200 -7.46 -26.85 -13.28
N TRP A 201 -6.40 -27.65 -13.37
CA TRP A 201 -5.46 -27.61 -14.50
C TRP A 201 -6.00 -28.32 -15.75
N THR A 202 -7.04 -29.13 -15.61
CA THR A 202 -7.66 -29.90 -16.70
C THR A 202 -9.00 -29.32 -17.10
N LEU A 203 -9.15 -27.99 -17.04
CA LEU A 203 -10.35 -27.31 -17.54
C LEU A 203 -10.56 -27.65 -19.02
N PRO A 204 -11.74 -28.16 -19.43
CA PRO A 204 -11.95 -28.72 -20.76
C PRO A 204 -12.20 -27.63 -21.81
N VAL A 205 -11.32 -26.64 -21.92
CA VAL A 205 -11.45 -25.54 -22.90
C VAL A 205 -11.29 -26.07 -24.33
N ASN A 206 -10.49 -27.12 -24.52
CA ASN A 206 -10.35 -27.83 -25.79
C ASN A 206 -11.68 -28.41 -26.29
N TYR A 207 -12.64 -28.68 -25.40
CA TYR A 207 -13.96 -29.19 -25.79
C TYR A 207 -14.70 -28.25 -26.74
N LEU A 208 -14.49 -26.94 -26.63
CA LEU A 208 -15.14 -25.93 -27.49
C LEU A 208 -14.75 -26.04 -28.97
N VAL A 209 -13.58 -26.63 -29.25
CA VAL A 209 -13.03 -26.77 -30.61
C VAL A 209 -12.81 -28.23 -31.02
N ARG A 210 -13.07 -29.18 -30.11
CA ARG A 210 -12.84 -30.61 -30.34
C ARG A 210 -13.98 -31.20 -31.17
N PRO A 211 -13.68 -31.96 -32.24
CA PRO A 211 -14.71 -32.70 -32.98
C PRO A 211 -15.48 -33.67 -32.08
N TYR A 212 -16.78 -33.82 -32.32
CA TYR A 212 -17.64 -34.73 -31.55
C TYR A 212 -17.14 -36.17 -31.59
N GLN A 213 -16.69 -36.63 -32.75
CA GLN A 213 -16.14 -37.97 -32.94
C GLN A 213 -14.61 -37.94 -32.86
N VAL A 214 -14.05 -38.74 -31.96
CA VAL A 214 -12.59 -38.89 -31.83
C VAL A 214 -12.19 -40.34 -32.03
N LEU A 215 -11.44 -40.58 -33.10
CA LEU A 215 -10.95 -41.90 -33.50
C LEU A 215 -9.48 -42.03 -33.09
N ARG A 216 -9.11 -43.15 -32.45
CA ARG A 216 -7.72 -43.49 -32.12
C ARG A 216 -7.24 -44.57 -33.07
N THR A 217 -6.05 -44.40 -33.63
CA THR A 217 -5.42 -45.38 -34.53
C THR A 217 -4.05 -45.78 -33.99
N THR A 218 -3.65 -47.02 -34.24
CA THR A 218 -2.34 -47.58 -33.88
C THR A 218 -1.21 -47.04 -34.76
N ALA A 219 -1.52 -46.59 -35.97
CA ALA A 219 -0.57 -45.92 -36.84
C ALA A 219 -0.47 -44.44 -36.43
N LYS A 220 0.74 -43.87 -36.34
CA LYS A 220 0.95 -42.41 -36.20
C LYS A 220 0.47 -41.60 -37.44
N LYS A 221 -0.46 -42.13 -38.22
CA LYS A 221 -0.96 -41.64 -39.52
C LYS A 221 -1.57 -40.24 -39.45
N PHE A 222 -1.97 -39.79 -38.26
CA PHE A 222 -2.50 -38.45 -38.01
C PHE A 222 -1.59 -37.55 -37.14
N GLN A 223 -0.42 -38.02 -36.72
CA GLN A 223 0.60 -37.22 -35.99
C GLN A 223 1.60 -36.58 -36.97
N ASN A 224 1.12 -36.00 -38.07
CA ASN A 224 1.98 -35.32 -39.03
C ASN A 224 2.32 -33.92 -38.51
N GLY A 225 3.53 -33.78 -37.97
CA GLY A 225 4.16 -32.50 -37.63
C GLY A 225 5.27 -32.69 -36.59
N TRP A 226 6.40 -32.01 -36.80
CA TRP A 226 7.62 -31.97 -35.99
C TRP A 226 7.34 -32.04 -34.48
N VAL A 227 7.61 -33.18 -33.85
CA VAL A 227 7.53 -33.33 -32.39
C VAL A 227 8.77 -34.08 -31.91
N LEU A 228 9.68 -33.33 -31.29
CA LEU A 228 10.54 -33.84 -30.23
C LEU A 228 9.65 -34.60 -29.24
N GLY A 229 9.65 -35.93 -29.33
CA GLY A 229 9.04 -36.88 -28.41
C GLY A 229 7.78 -36.42 -27.66
N CYS A 230 6.59 -36.75 -28.17
CA CYS A 230 5.33 -36.84 -27.40
C CYS A 230 4.62 -35.53 -26.97
N TRP A 231 5.06 -34.34 -27.38
CA TRP A 231 4.38 -33.07 -27.08
C TRP A 231 3.59 -32.53 -28.29
N GLU A 232 2.26 -32.60 -28.24
CA GLU A 232 1.40 -32.00 -29.25
C GLU A 232 1.07 -30.55 -28.85
N PHE A 233 1.38 -29.56 -29.69
CA PHE A 233 1.16 -28.12 -29.45
C PHE A 233 0.04 -27.57 -30.35
N LYS A 234 -1.10 -28.28 -30.44
CA LYS A 234 -2.25 -27.86 -31.27
C LYS A 234 -3.49 -27.50 -30.46
N GLY A 235 -3.41 -27.50 -29.13
CA GLY A 235 -4.57 -27.24 -28.25
C GLY A 235 -5.58 -28.38 -28.19
N VAL A 236 -5.30 -29.51 -28.85
CA VAL A 236 -6.21 -30.66 -28.97
C VAL A 236 -6.10 -31.62 -27.78
N THR A 237 -4.94 -31.67 -27.13
CA THR A 237 -4.68 -32.59 -25.99
C THR A 237 -4.67 -31.85 -24.66
N ASP A 238 -5.02 -32.56 -23.58
CA ASP A 238 -4.99 -32.00 -22.22
C ASP A 238 -3.57 -31.55 -21.81
N LYS A 239 -2.53 -32.21 -22.35
CA LYS A 239 -1.12 -31.80 -22.18
C LYS A 239 -0.83 -30.46 -22.84
N SER A 240 -1.32 -30.28 -24.06
CA SER A 240 -1.17 -29.02 -24.81
C SER A 240 -1.89 -27.88 -24.09
N TYR A 241 -3.10 -28.12 -23.59
CA TYR A 241 -3.88 -27.14 -22.84
C TYR A 241 -3.18 -26.74 -21.54
N MET A 242 -2.74 -27.70 -20.71
CA MET A 242 -2.00 -27.39 -19.48
C MET A 242 -0.74 -26.56 -19.75
N THR A 243 -0.05 -26.86 -20.84
CA THR A 243 1.14 -26.11 -21.25
C THR A 243 0.78 -24.67 -21.63
N TYR A 244 -0.24 -24.46 -22.46
CA TYR A 244 -0.69 -23.12 -22.82
C TYR A 244 -1.27 -22.33 -21.66
N LEU A 245 -2.05 -22.97 -20.78
CA LEU A 245 -2.58 -22.33 -19.59
C LEU A 245 -1.44 -21.88 -18.67
N THR A 246 -0.45 -22.74 -18.45
CA THR A 246 0.70 -22.40 -17.61
C THR A 246 1.54 -21.30 -18.23
N VAL A 247 1.94 -21.44 -19.49
CA VAL A 247 2.74 -20.43 -20.20
C VAL A 247 1.97 -19.12 -20.32
N GLY A 248 0.67 -19.16 -20.56
CA GLY A 248 -0.21 -17.99 -20.60
C GLY A 248 -0.31 -17.30 -19.24
N VAL A 249 -0.57 -18.05 -18.16
CA VAL A 249 -0.63 -17.49 -16.80
C VAL A 249 0.71 -16.92 -16.38
N VAL A 250 1.81 -17.67 -16.54
CA VAL A 250 3.16 -17.18 -16.23
C VAL A 250 3.51 -15.97 -17.09
N GLY A 251 3.21 -16.01 -18.39
CA GLY A 251 3.44 -14.89 -19.31
C GLY A 251 2.65 -13.64 -18.92
N VAL A 252 1.38 -13.78 -18.52
CA VAL A 252 0.57 -12.67 -18.00
C VAL A 252 1.14 -12.14 -16.69
N LEU A 253 1.58 -13.00 -15.77
CA LEU A 253 2.15 -12.58 -14.49
C LEU A 253 3.50 -11.87 -14.67
N VAL A 254 4.36 -12.34 -15.58
CA VAL A 254 5.58 -11.65 -16.00
C VAL A 254 5.24 -10.33 -16.67
N LEU A 255 4.26 -10.29 -17.57
CA LEU A 255 3.83 -9.05 -18.22
C LEU A 255 3.31 -8.03 -17.21
N ILE A 256 2.47 -8.44 -16.27
CA ILE A 256 2.01 -7.61 -15.13
C ILE A 256 3.22 -7.09 -14.35
N ALA A 257 4.23 -7.92 -14.11
CA ALA A 257 5.45 -7.51 -13.42
C ALA A 257 6.22 -6.45 -14.21
N PHE A 258 6.42 -6.59 -15.52
CA PHE A 258 7.30 -5.68 -16.28
C PHE A 258 6.59 -4.48 -16.92
N VAL A 259 5.27 -4.55 -17.14
CA VAL A 259 4.50 -3.49 -17.82
C VAL A 259 3.84 -2.54 -16.82
N LEU A 260 3.42 -3.02 -15.65
CA LEU A 260 2.69 -2.17 -14.71
C LEU A 260 3.64 -1.35 -13.82
N PRO A 261 3.31 -0.06 -13.56
CA PRO A 261 4.05 0.77 -12.64
C PRO A 261 4.12 0.09 -11.27
N SER A 262 5.32 -0.02 -10.76
CA SER A 262 5.63 -0.41 -9.39
C SER A 262 6.62 0.61 -8.88
N PRO A 263 6.85 0.73 -7.56
CA PRO A 263 7.99 1.47 -7.06
C PRO A 263 9.24 1.07 -7.86
N LYS A 264 9.69 2.01 -8.70
CA LYS A 264 10.96 2.08 -9.40
C LYS A 264 12.09 2.35 -8.43
N GLY A 265 11.76 2.79 -7.21
CA GLY A 265 12.68 3.20 -6.17
C GLY A 265 13.89 2.28 -6.19
N ASP A 266 15.04 2.88 -6.50
CA ASP A 266 16.34 2.22 -6.52
C ASP A 266 16.50 1.57 -5.14
N GLY A 267 16.22 0.28 -5.10
CA GLY A 267 15.70 -0.42 -3.93
C GLY A 267 16.17 0.09 -2.58
N LEU A 268 15.45 1.03 -1.97
CA LEU A 268 15.78 1.63 -0.67
C LEU A 268 15.99 0.55 0.40
N VAL A 269 15.13 -0.48 0.35
CA VAL A 269 15.23 -1.67 1.19
C VAL A 269 16.23 -2.70 0.66
N GLN A 270 16.37 -2.87 -0.67
CA GLN A 270 17.40 -3.76 -1.23
C GLN A 270 18.83 -3.26 -0.97
N THR A 271 19.06 -1.96 -1.04
CA THR A 271 20.34 -1.27 -0.75
C THR A 271 20.63 -1.32 0.74
N ALA A 272 19.64 -1.06 1.59
CA ALA A 272 19.78 -1.25 3.03
C ALA A 272 20.09 -2.73 3.39
N ASN A 273 19.38 -3.70 2.80
CA ASN A 273 19.66 -5.12 2.99
C ASN A 273 21.06 -5.51 2.47
N ALA A 274 21.48 -4.98 1.32
CA ALA A 274 22.81 -5.23 0.77
C ALA A 274 23.92 -4.62 1.64
N ALA A 275 23.70 -3.41 2.17
CA ALA A 275 24.60 -2.75 3.11
C ALA A 275 24.75 -3.54 4.40
N ILE A 276 23.67 -4.10 4.96
CA ILE A 276 23.72 -4.98 6.13
C ILE A 276 24.40 -6.31 5.80
N ALA A 277 24.10 -6.92 4.66
CA ALA A 277 24.67 -8.21 4.26
C ALA A 277 26.18 -8.16 3.98
N THR A 278 26.69 -7.00 3.58
CA THR A 278 28.13 -6.77 3.33
C THR A 278 28.88 -6.26 4.56
N ALA A 279 28.17 -5.84 5.62
CA ALA A 279 28.79 -5.38 6.85
C ALA A 279 29.40 -6.55 7.65
N THR A 280 30.73 -6.58 7.75
CA THR A 280 31.48 -7.56 8.56
C THR A 280 31.29 -7.38 10.07
N GLU A 281 30.85 -6.21 10.53
CA GLU A 281 30.34 -5.95 11.90
C GLU A 281 29.30 -4.80 11.88
N PRO A 282 28.24 -4.84 12.71
CA PRO A 282 27.11 -3.91 12.66
C PRO A 282 27.36 -2.55 13.38
N LYS A 283 28.61 -2.07 13.44
CA LYS A 283 28.98 -0.91 14.28
C LYS A 283 29.32 0.37 13.52
N GLY A 284 29.14 0.40 12.19
CA GLY A 284 29.38 1.60 11.39
C GLY A 284 28.14 2.52 11.31
N PRO A 285 28.32 3.83 11.06
CA PRO A 285 27.21 4.75 10.80
C PRO A 285 26.33 4.29 9.63
N ASP A 286 26.91 3.70 8.58
CA ASP A 286 26.18 3.19 7.42
C ASP A 286 25.29 1.99 7.77
N SER A 287 25.74 1.08 8.65
CA SER A 287 24.93 -0.07 9.09
C SER A 287 23.78 0.36 10.02
N SER A 288 24.00 1.41 10.83
CA SER A 288 22.93 2.01 11.66
C SER A 288 21.86 2.64 10.78
N GLN A 289 22.27 3.45 9.79
CA GLN A 289 21.35 4.10 8.85
C GLN A 289 20.59 3.08 7.98
N ALA A 290 21.25 2.01 7.53
CA ALA A 290 20.59 0.94 6.79
C ALA A 290 19.53 0.24 7.66
N GLN A 291 19.84 -0.04 8.93
CA GLN A 291 18.91 -0.68 9.85
C GLN A 291 17.71 0.22 10.18
N GLU A 292 17.94 1.51 10.34
CA GLU A 292 16.92 2.54 10.51
C GLU A 292 15.94 2.62 9.34
N VAL A 293 16.44 2.58 8.10
CA VAL A 293 15.62 2.53 6.87
C VAL A 293 14.77 1.25 6.84
N LEU A 294 15.32 0.10 7.23
CA LEU A 294 14.56 -1.16 7.29
C LEU A 294 13.47 -1.17 8.37
N GLU A 295 13.66 -0.42 9.46
CA GLU A 295 12.66 -0.25 10.51
C GLU A 295 11.56 0.74 10.10
N GLY A 296 11.93 1.86 9.48
CA GLY A 296 11.02 2.97 9.17
C GLY A 296 10.22 2.78 7.88
N TYR A 297 10.78 2.16 6.84
CA TYR A 297 10.11 2.05 5.54
C TYR A 297 8.80 1.23 5.57
N PRO A 298 8.71 0.06 6.25
CA PRO A 298 7.43 -0.63 6.40
C PRO A 298 6.38 0.25 7.11
N LEU A 299 6.80 1.02 8.11
CA LEU A 299 5.89 1.94 8.81
C LEU A 299 5.42 3.06 7.86
N TYR A 300 6.32 3.66 7.09
CA TYR A 300 6.01 4.64 6.05
C TYR A 300 5.02 4.08 5.01
N VAL A 301 5.21 2.83 4.55
CA VAL A 301 4.29 2.18 3.61
C VAL A 301 2.88 2.06 4.19
N SER A 302 2.75 1.69 5.47
CA SER A 302 1.43 1.56 6.12
C SER A 302 0.75 2.89 6.41
N GLN A 303 1.49 3.92 6.80
CA GLN A 303 0.92 5.16 7.35
C GLN A 303 0.95 6.33 6.37
N CYS A 304 1.96 6.40 5.49
CA CYS A 304 2.29 7.60 4.71
C CYS A 304 2.09 7.39 3.20
N ALA A 305 2.49 6.22 2.67
CA ALA A 305 2.56 5.98 1.23
C ALA A 305 1.22 6.05 0.50
N ARG A 306 0.09 5.86 1.19
CA ARG A 306 -1.24 6.05 0.61
C ARG A 306 -1.42 7.46 0.04
N CYS A 307 -0.87 8.47 0.70
CA CYS A 307 -0.96 9.87 0.27
C CYS A 307 0.33 10.32 -0.41
N HIS A 308 1.49 9.99 0.17
CA HIS A 308 2.79 10.45 -0.32
C HIS A 308 3.40 9.58 -1.43
N GLY A 309 2.79 8.43 -1.76
CA GLY A 309 3.34 7.47 -2.71
C GLY A 309 4.42 6.58 -2.07
N LEU A 310 4.67 5.41 -2.67
CA LEU A 310 5.66 4.44 -2.18
C LEU A 310 7.10 4.99 -2.24
N GLU A 311 7.34 5.98 -3.10
CA GLU A 311 8.62 6.67 -3.29
C GLU A 311 8.61 8.12 -2.80
N GLY A 312 7.53 8.58 -2.15
CA GLY A 312 7.49 9.93 -1.61
C GLY A 312 7.17 11.05 -2.62
N HIS A 313 6.81 10.76 -3.87
CA HIS A 313 6.51 11.78 -4.89
C HIS A 313 5.23 12.60 -4.64
N GLY A 314 4.44 12.27 -3.61
CA GLY A 314 3.15 12.92 -3.36
C GLY A 314 2.03 12.43 -4.28
N ASP A 315 2.21 11.29 -4.94
CA ASP A 315 1.36 10.75 -6.01
C ASP A 315 0.60 9.48 -5.59
N GLY A 316 0.56 9.19 -4.29
CA GLY A 316 -0.14 8.03 -3.77
C GLY A 316 -1.62 7.99 -4.20
N PRO A 317 -2.29 6.83 -4.20
CA PRO A 317 -3.69 6.72 -4.65
C PRO A 317 -4.66 7.64 -3.90
N GLY A 318 -4.33 8.01 -2.65
CA GLY A 318 -5.08 8.97 -1.84
C GLY A 318 -4.75 10.44 -2.08
N SER A 319 -3.75 10.75 -2.92
CA SER A 319 -3.27 12.12 -3.16
C SER A 319 -4.30 13.07 -3.75
N LYS A 320 -5.28 12.52 -4.49
CA LYS A 320 -6.36 13.26 -5.14
C LYS A 320 -7.67 13.27 -4.34
N SER A 321 -7.61 13.07 -3.03
CA SER A 321 -8.81 13.12 -2.20
C SER A 321 -9.48 14.49 -2.30
N PRO A 322 -10.79 14.57 -2.62
CA PRO A 322 -11.50 15.84 -2.75
C PRO A 322 -11.64 16.60 -1.43
N THR A 323 -11.38 15.93 -0.30
CA THR A 323 -11.43 16.51 1.04
C THR A 323 -10.14 17.24 1.44
N PHE A 324 -9.08 17.14 0.63
CA PHE A 324 -7.80 17.73 0.98
C PHE A 324 -7.74 19.21 0.59
N SER A 325 -7.41 20.06 1.56
CA SER A 325 -7.21 21.51 1.33
C SER A 325 -5.90 21.84 0.61
N ALA A 326 -5.02 20.85 0.46
CA ALA A 326 -3.81 20.90 -0.35
C ALA A 326 -3.41 19.46 -0.69
N VAL A 327 -2.76 19.28 -1.83
CA VAL A 327 -2.15 18.00 -2.21
C VAL A 327 -1.05 17.56 -1.24
N PRO A 328 -0.79 16.24 -1.12
CA PRO A 328 0.36 15.75 -0.36
C PRO A 328 1.69 16.29 -0.90
N ARG A 329 2.65 16.43 0.00
CA ARG A 329 3.99 16.92 -0.32
C ARG A 329 4.78 15.87 -1.11
N ASN A 330 5.50 16.32 -2.13
CA ASN A 330 6.62 15.57 -2.69
C ASN A 330 7.79 15.64 -1.70
N LEU A 331 8.07 14.51 -1.05
CA LEU A 331 9.11 14.34 -0.03
C LEU A 331 10.50 14.22 -0.66
N THR A 332 10.60 13.89 -1.96
CA THR A 332 11.89 13.69 -2.63
C THR A 332 12.61 14.98 -2.98
N GLU A 333 11.84 16.06 -3.20
CA GLU A 333 12.36 17.38 -3.56
C GLU A 333 12.66 18.26 -2.33
N GLY A 334 12.19 17.86 -1.14
CA GLY A 334 12.53 18.58 0.10
C GLY A 334 11.84 19.92 0.31
N HIS A 335 10.78 20.22 -0.44
CA HIS A 335 10.06 21.50 -0.37
C HIS A 335 9.12 21.59 0.85
N PHE A 336 9.68 21.47 2.05
CA PHE A 336 8.95 21.52 3.31
C PHE A 336 8.66 22.97 3.73
N GLN A 337 7.38 23.27 3.99
CA GLN A 337 6.92 24.64 4.26
C GLN A 337 7.05 25.05 5.73
N PHE A 338 6.99 24.09 6.65
CA PHE A 338 6.93 24.35 8.08
C PHE A 338 8.31 24.08 8.68
N ILE A 339 9.12 25.13 8.73
CA ILE A 339 10.52 25.07 9.16
C ILE A 339 10.75 25.91 10.41
N SER A 340 11.84 25.64 11.13
CA SER A 340 12.35 26.45 12.25
C SER A 340 13.77 26.97 12.03
N THR A 341 14.35 26.73 10.84
CA THR A 341 15.72 27.10 10.48
C THR A 341 15.78 28.44 9.75
N SER A 342 16.94 29.09 9.83
CA SER A 342 17.21 30.40 9.23
C SER A 342 17.40 30.39 7.71
N ASN A 343 17.72 29.24 7.10
CA ASN A 343 18.09 29.14 5.69
C ASN A 343 16.99 28.55 4.78
N GLY A 344 15.77 28.33 5.29
CA GLY A 344 14.69 27.79 4.47
C GLY A 344 14.63 26.26 4.39
N ILE A 345 15.50 25.53 5.09
CA ILE A 345 15.67 24.07 4.96
C ILE A 345 15.19 23.36 6.24
N ALA A 346 14.26 22.42 6.13
CA ALA A 346 13.70 21.74 7.30
C ALA A 346 14.73 20.88 8.07
N SER A 347 14.78 21.06 9.39
CA SER A 347 15.56 20.18 10.26
C SER A 347 14.83 18.86 10.52
N SER A 348 15.53 17.89 11.14
CA SER A 348 14.92 16.63 11.57
C SER A 348 13.80 16.85 12.58
N GLU A 349 13.94 17.84 13.46
CA GLU A 349 12.92 18.25 14.44
C GLU A 349 11.69 18.86 13.77
N ASP A 350 11.86 19.60 12.67
CA ASP A 350 10.74 20.13 11.88
C ASP A 350 9.92 18.99 11.28
N LEU A 351 10.60 18.01 10.66
CA LEU A 351 9.98 16.80 10.14
C LEU A 351 9.28 16.01 11.25
N ARG A 352 9.95 15.82 12.39
CA ARG A 352 9.40 15.16 13.57
C ARG A 352 8.13 15.84 14.06
N HIS A 353 8.16 17.17 14.21
CA HIS A 353 7.02 17.95 14.65
C HIS A 353 5.83 17.80 13.70
N ALA A 354 6.07 17.87 12.39
CA ALA A 354 5.05 17.70 11.37
C ALA A 354 4.45 16.29 11.36
N ILE A 355 5.24 15.23 11.59
CA ILE A 355 4.75 13.85 11.66
C ILE A 355 3.91 13.65 12.94
N VAL A 356 4.41 14.10 14.10
CA VAL A 356 3.72 13.90 15.38
C VAL A 356 2.37 14.62 15.42
N HIS A 357 2.34 15.90 15.02
CA HIS A 357 1.16 16.74 15.15
C HIS A 357 0.29 16.78 13.89
N GLY A 358 0.82 16.32 12.75
CA GLY A 358 0.17 16.48 11.46
C GLY A 358 0.12 17.94 11.03
N LEU A 359 -0.74 18.24 10.06
CA LEU A 359 -0.99 19.61 9.61
C LEU A 359 -2.48 19.94 9.76
N THR A 360 -2.80 20.78 10.74
CA THR A 360 -4.18 21.05 11.15
C THR A 360 -5.04 21.60 10.02
N GLY A 361 -6.20 20.99 9.78
CA GLY A 361 -7.11 21.37 8.69
C GLY A 361 -6.57 21.06 7.29
N SER A 362 -5.64 20.10 7.19
CA SER A 362 -5.24 19.44 5.95
C SER A 362 -5.61 17.95 5.99
N GLY A 363 -5.28 17.22 4.92
CA GLY A 363 -5.40 15.76 4.87
C GLY A 363 -4.32 14.99 5.62
N MET A 364 -3.33 15.67 6.22
CA MET A 364 -2.21 15.05 6.94
C MET A 364 -2.54 14.95 8.44
N PRO A 365 -2.91 13.76 8.96
CA PRO A 365 -3.18 13.55 10.37
C PRO A 365 -1.88 13.57 11.20
N GLY A 366 -2.02 13.72 12.51
CA GLY A 366 -0.92 13.54 13.45
C GLY A 366 -0.75 12.08 13.87
N PHE A 367 0.50 11.67 14.08
CA PHE A 367 0.88 10.31 14.44
C PHE A 367 1.43 10.18 15.86
N ALA A 368 1.03 11.06 16.77
CA ALA A 368 1.45 11.07 18.19
C ALA A 368 1.17 9.77 18.97
N ALA A 369 0.39 8.83 18.42
CA ALA A 369 0.17 7.51 19.02
C ALA A 369 1.32 6.52 18.78
N LEU A 370 2.23 6.81 17.85
CA LEU A 370 3.44 6.01 17.61
C LEU A 370 4.49 6.28 18.69
N SER A 371 5.36 5.30 18.95
CA SER A 371 6.48 5.48 19.89
C SER A 371 7.55 6.42 19.32
N ASP A 372 8.37 7.02 20.18
CA ASP A 372 9.45 7.91 19.74
C ASP A 372 10.38 7.25 18.73
N ARG A 373 10.77 5.98 18.97
CA ARG A 373 11.58 5.21 18.02
C ARG A 373 10.90 5.04 16.66
N GLN A 374 9.59 4.81 16.64
CA GLN A 374 8.83 4.69 15.39
C GLN A 374 8.79 6.03 14.64
N ILE A 375 8.58 7.13 15.35
CA ILE A 375 8.61 8.47 14.79
C ILE A 375 10.00 8.78 14.22
N ASP A 376 11.07 8.50 14.96
CA ASP A 376 12.43 8.78 14.52
C ASP A 376 12.78 7.95 13.26
N SER A 377 12.35 6.68 13.20
CA SER A 377 12.51 5.85 12.00
C SER A 377 11.75 6.40 10.77
N LEU A 378 10.59 7.03 10.98
CA LEU A 378 9.85 7.70 9.91
C LEU A 378 10.56 8.97 9.45
N VAL A 379 11.10 9.76 10.37
CA VAL A 379 11.91 10.96 10.05
C VAL A 379 13.08 10.55 9.17
N GLN A 380 13.87 9.56 9.60
CA GLN A 380 15.02 9.05 8.83
C GLN A 380 14.60 8.50 7.46
N THR A 381 13.45 7.83 7.37
CA THR A 381 12.91 7.38 6.08
C THR A 381 12.59 8.55 5.16
N VAL A 382 11.94 9.61 5.66
CA VAL A 382 11.64 10.82 4.89
C VAL A 382 12.92 11.54 4.46
N GLU A 383 13.92 11.59 5.33
CA GLU A 383 15.22 12.17 5.02
C GLU A 383 15.96 11.40 3.93
N HIS A 384 15.87 10.07 3.93
CA HIS A 384 16.47 9.25 2.87
C HIS A 384 15.73 9.40 1.53
N LEU A 385 14.41 9.61 1.56
CA LEU A 385 13.63 9.91 0.36
C LEU A 385 14.02 11.26 -0.26
N TRP A 386 14.39 12.24 0.58
CA TRP A 386 14.84 13.57 0.16
C TRP A 386 16.25 13.49 -0.46
N LYS A 387 16.30 13.36 -1.78
CA LYS A 387 17.56 13.31 -2.54
C LYS A 387 18.34 14.62 -2.39
N ASP A 388 19.65 14.49 -2.20
CA ASP A 388 20.59 15.63 -2.09
C ASP A 388 20.19 16.65 -1.01
N ARG A 389 19.68 16.17 0.14
CA ARG A 389 19.24 17.01 1.26
C ARG A 389 20.33 18.04 1.65
N PRO A 390 20.06 19.36 1.51
CA PRO A 390 20.96 20.39 1.98
C PRO A 390 21.07 20.40 3.51
N THR A 391 22.20 20.87 4.04
CA THR A 391 22.37 21.03 5.49
C THR A 391 21.38 22.07 6.03
N PRO A 392 20.55 21.71 7.04
CA PRO A 392 19.70 22.68 7.71
C PRO A 392 20.52 23.78 8.39
N GLY A 393 20.05 25.02 8.30
CA GLY A 393 20.69 26.16 8.94
C GLY A 393 20.47 26.17 10.45
N GLU A 394 21.04 27.18 11.12
CA GLU A 394 20.82 27.36 12.56
C GLU A 394 19.33 27.50 12.87
N ARG A 395 18.89 26.85 13.94
CA ARG A 395 17.54 26.96 14.47
C ARG A 395 17.33 28.37 14.99
N ILE A 396 16.21 28.99 14.60
CA ILE A 396 15.83 30.31 15.06
C ILE A 396 15.52 30.23 16.56
N THR A 397 16.23 31.01 17.37
CA THR A 397 15.93 31.15 18.80
C THR A 397 14.61 31.89 18.97
N VAL A 398 13.64 31.27 19.66
CA VAL A 398 12.38 31.92 20.02
C VAL A 398 12.57 32.59 21.39
N PRO A 399 12.54 33.94 21.49
CA PRO A 399 12.62 34.63 22.76
C PRO A 399 11.38 34.36 23.61
N ALA A 400 11.51 34.51 24.94
CA ALA A 400 10.37 34.43 25.84
C ALA A 400 9.28 35.46 25.44
N ARG A 401 8.03 35.01 25.46
CA ARG A 401 6.88 35.83 25.11
C ARG A 401 6.72 36.98 26.12
N PRO A 402 6.72 38.25 25.69
CA PRO A 402 6.44 39.38 26.57
C PRO A 402 4.95 39.44 26.94
N GLU A 403 4.65 40.08 28.08
CA GLU A 403 3.27 40.31 28.51
C GLU A 403 2.52 41.16 27.47
N PRO A 404 1.32 40.74 27.01
CA PRO A 404 0.57 41.48 26.01
C PRO A 404 0.17 42.87 26.50
N THR A 405 0.49 43.92 25.73
CA THR A 405 0.08 45.29 26.03
C THR A 405 -0.70 45.91 24.86
N LEU A 406 -1.53 46.92 25.13
CA LEU A 406 -2.23 47.67 24.07
C LEU A 406 -1.27 48.36 23.09
N ALA A 407 -0.09 48.76 23.56
CA ALA A 407 0.95 49.32 22.69
C ALA A 407 1.45 48.30 21.66
N MET A 408 1.67 47.06 22.09
CA MET A 408 2.05 45.95 21.19
C MET A 408 0.95 45.64 20.17
N VAL A 409 -0.33 45.64 20.58
CA VAL A 409 -1.45 45.44 19.64
C VAL A 409 -1.47 46.54 18.58
N LYS A 410 -1.27 47.80 18.98
CA LYS A 410 -1.22 48.93 18.05
C LYS A 410 -0.04 48.83 17.09
N GLU A 411 1.16 48.54 17.60
CA GLU A 411 2.37 48.37 16.77
C GLU A 411 2.21 47.19 15.80
N GLY A 412 1.72 46.06 16.28
CA GLY A 412 1.45 44.88 15.45
C GLY A 412 0.45 45.16 14.33
N LYS A 413 -0.59 45.95 14.62
CA LYS A 413 -1.58 46.37 13.62
C LYS A 413 -0.98 47.25 12.53
N GLU A 414 -0.12 48.20 12.90
CA GLU A 414 0.59 49.07 11.95
C GLU A 414 1.55 48.26 11.07
N LEU A 415 2.31 47.33 11.66
CA LEU A 415 3.18 46.40 10.93
C LEU A 415 2.37 45.53 9.96
N TYR A 416 1.28 44.92 10.43
CA TYR A 416 0.43 44.06 9.62
C TYR A 416 -0.16 44.80 8.41
N ALA A 417 -0.65 46.02 8.63
CA ALA A 417 -1.18 46.86 7.56
C ALA A 417 -0.12 47.17 6.50
N GLY A 418 1.12 47.44 6.92
CA GLY A 418 2.22 47.81 6.04
C GLY A 418 2.81 46.66 5.21
N MET A 419 2.83 45.41 5.71
CA MET A 419 3.54 44.31 5.04
C MET A 419 2.76 43.01 4.86
N CYS A 420 1.70 42.76 5.63
CA CYS A 420 0.97 41.48 5.62
C CYS A 420 -0.36 41.57 4.85
N SER A 421 -1.02 42.73 4.91
CA SER A 421 -2.36 42.97 4.36
C SER A 421 -2.45 42.76 2.84
N VAL A 422 -1.34 42.95 2.12
CA VAL A 422 -1.26 42.77 0.67
C VAL A 422 -1.59 41.33 0.22
N CYS A 423 -1.29 40.34 1.07
CA CYS A 423 -1.62 38.93 0.82
C CYS A 423 -2.79 38.46 1.69
N HIS A 424 -2.79 38.79 2.98
CA HIS A 424 -3.77 38.28 3.93
C HIS A 424 -5.06 39.12 4.01
N GLY A 425 -5.11 40.28 3.34
CA GLY A 425 -6.20 41.25 3.44
C GLY A 425 -6.13 42.07 4.73
N SER A 426 -6.84 43.19 4.77
CA SER A 426 -6.85 44.09 5.94
C SER A 426 -7.40 43.46 7.22
N THR A 427 -8.23 42.41 7.08
CA THR A 427 -8.87 41.71 8.21
C THR A 427 -8.28 40.34 8.51
N GLY A 428 -7.34 39.85 7.68
CA GLY A 428 -6.80 38.50 7.77
C GLY A 428 -7.65 37.42 7.10
N ALA A 429 -8.64 37.80 6.28
CA ALA A 429 -9.53 36.86 5.60
C ALA A 429 -8.87 36.10 4.43
N GLY A 430 -7.63 36.44 4.08
CA GLY A 430 -6.89 35.85 2.95
C GLY A 430 -7.22 36.51 1.61
N ASP A 431 -7.95 37.62 1.60
CA ASP A 431 -8.50 38.31 0.42
C ASP A 431 -7.64 39.48 -0.09
N GLY A 432 -6.34 39.47 0.22
CA GLY A 432 -5.39 40.49 -0.24
C GLY A 432 -5.21 40.50 -1.75
N VAL A 433 -4.82 41.64 -2.32
CA VAL A 433 -4.71 41.84 -3.77
C VAL A 433 -3.73 40.88 -4.46
N LEU A 434 -2.74 40.34 -3.73
CA LEU A 434 -1.78 39.37 -4.27
C LEU A 434 -2.09 37.91 -3.90
N GLN A 435 -3.25 37.61 -3.30
CA GLN A 435 -3.57 36.25 -2.84
C GLN A 435 -3.51 35.20 -3.96
N ALA A 436 -3.92 35.57 -5.17
CA ALA A 436 -4.10 34.65 -6.30
C ALA A 436 -2.81 34.37 -7.08
N LEU A 437 -1.72 35.10 -6.78
CA LEU A 437 -0.45 34.98 -7.49
C LEU A 437 0.47 33.91 -6.90
N ARG A 438 0.08 33.29 -5.79
CA ARG A 438 0.90 32.29 -5.12
C ARG A 438 0.57 30.89 -5.63
N THR A 439 1.60 30.21 -6.12
CA THR A 439 1.53 28.80 -6.49
C THR A 439 2.49 27.97 -5.64
N ASP A 440 2.26 26.66 -5.53
CA ASP A 440 3.24 25.73 -4.95
C ASP A 440 4.35 25.37 -5.96
N ALA A 441 5.32 24.55 -5.55
CA ALA A 441 6.42 24.12 -6.41
C ALA A 441 5.95 23.50 -7.74
N ALA A 442 4.75 22.88 -7.79
CA ALA A 442 4.16 22.29 -8.98
C ALA A 442 3.29 23.28 -9.79
N GLY A 443 3.30 24.57 -9.45
CA GLY A 443 2.54 25.60 -10.15
C GLY A 443 1.04 25.65 -9.81
N ARG A 444 0.58 24.91 -8.79
CA ARG A 444 -0.84 24.92 -8.39
C ARG A 444 -1.12 26.12 -7.50
N PRO A 445 -2.23 26.87 -7.70
CA PRO A 445 -2.60 27.97 -6.83
C PRO A 445 -2.72 27.52 -5.37
N VAL A 446 -2.05 28.24 -4.47
CA VAL A 446 -2.15 28.05 -3.02
C VAL A 446 -2.84 29.28 -2.45
N PRO A 447 -4.14 29.21 -2.14
CA PRO A 447 -4.85 30.35 -1.58
C PRO A 447 -4.24 30.72 -0.23
N THR A 448 -4.22 32.03 0.04
CA THR A 448 -3.79 32.53 1.33
C THR A 448 -4.77 32.05 2.40
N ARG A 449 -4.25 31.55 3.53
CA ARG A 449 -5.08 31.04 4.62
C ARG A 449 -6.00 32.15 5.14
N ASN A 450 -7.27 31.84 5.34
CA ASN A 450 -8.16 32.73 6.09
C ASN A 450 -7.88 32.57 7.59
N LEU A 451 -7.14 33.52 8.15
CA LEU A 451 -6.68 33.52 9.55
C LEU A 451 -7.83 33.68 10.55
N ARG A 452 -9.01 34.13 10.10
CA ARG A 452 -10.18 34.35 10.96
C ARG A 452 -11.03 33.09 11.17
N SER A 453 -10.94 32.12 10.26
CA SER A 453 -11.86 30.97 10.25
C SER A 453 -11.16 29.63 10.17
N GLU A 454 -10.07 29.53 9.40
CA GLU A 454 -9.38 28.27 9.14
C GLU A 454 -8.28 27.99 10.18
N PRO A 455 -8.05 26.73 10.56
CA PRO A 455 -7.02 26.39 11.54
C PRO A 455 -5.60 26.63 11.02
N LEU A 456 -4.67 26.98 11.91
CA LEU A 456 -3.27 27.19 11.55
C LEU A 456 -2.57 25.84 11.31
N LYS A 457 -2.15 25.58 10.07
CA LYS A 457 -1.60 24.28 9.65
C LYS A 457 -0.37 23.87 10.47
N GLY A 458 0.52 24.82 10.75
CA GLY A 458 1.75 24.58 11.51
C GLY A 458 1.57 24.56 13.04
N GLY A 459 0.36 24.76 13.54
CA GLY A 459 0.07 24.90 14.98
C GLY A 459 -0.09 26.36 15.41
N SER A 460 -0.59 26.53 16.63
CA SER A 460 -0.87 27.83 17.26
C SER A 460 -0.06 28.07 18.55
N SER A 461 0.97 27.27 18.82
CA SER A 461 1.88 27.55 19.94
C SER A 461 2.71 28.80 19.66
N ASP A 462 3.21 29.42 20.72
CA ASP A 462 4.09 30.59 20.68
C ASP A 462 5.27 30.38 19.72
N GLU A 463 5.94 29.24 19.79
CA GLU A 463 7.07 28.92 18.93
C GLU A 463 6.62 28.75 17.47
N GLN A 464 5.51 28.04 17.23
CA GLN A 464 5.03 27.81 15.87
C GLN A 464 4.61 29.11 15.20
N LEU A 465 3.92 30.00 15.90
CA LEU A 465 3.57 31.33 15.40
C LEU A 465 4.82 32.14 15.09
N TYR A 466 5.80 32.13 16.00
CA TYR A 466 7.07 32.83 15.81
C TYR A 466 7.83 32.32 14.59
N TYR A 467 7.96 31.00 14.41
CA TYR A 467 8.63 30.42 13.25
C TYR A 467 7.96 30.78 11.93
N ARG A 468 6.62 30.85 11.88
CA ARG A 468 5.92 31.21 10.63
C ARG A 468 6.23 32.63 10.16
N ILE A 469 6.50 33.56 11.07
CA ILE A 469 6.86 34.94 10.75
C ILE A 469 8.37 35.08 10.55
N ALA A 470 9.17 34.54 11.48
CA ALA A 470 10.62 34.66 11.45
C ALA A 470 11.26 33.85 10.31
N ALA A 471 10.90 32.57 10.15
CA ALA A 471 11.44 31.71 9.09
C ALA A 471 10.71 31.88 7.75
N GLY A 472 9.45 32.29 7.79
CA GLY A 472 8.56 32.29 6.62
C GLY A 472 8.08 30.89 6.23
N LEU A 473 7.53 30.79 5.03
CA LEU A 473 7.08 29.54 4.41
C LEU A 473 7.79 29.38 3.05
N PRO A 474 8.89 28.61 2.98
CA PRO A 474 9.56 28.34 1.71
C PRO A 474 8.65 27.53 0.78
N ARG A 475 8.85 27.74 -0.52
CA ARG A 475 8.15 27.05 -1.61
C ARG A 475 9.10 26.11 -2.36
N ASN A 476 10.26 26.63 -2.72
CA ASN A 476 11.32 25.99 -3.51
C ASN A 476 12.65 26.67 -3.14
N LYS A 477 13.76 26.22 -3.71
CA LYS A 477 15.06 26.87 -3.60
C LYS A 477 14.92 28.34 -3.99
N ASP A 478 15.27 29.23 -3.07
CA ASP A 478 15.20 30.68 -3.24
C ASP A 478 13.80 31.24 -3.57
N GLU A 479 12.73 30.49 -3.26
CA GLU A 479 11.33 30.93 -3.44
C GLU A 479 10.49 30.74 -2.16
N TRP A 480 9.60 31.70 -1.87
CA TRP A 480 8.75 31.69 -0.67
C TRP A 480 7.27 31.89 -0.99
N LEU A 481 6.42 31.09 -0.33
CA LEU A 481 4.98 31.37 -0.24
C LEU A 481 4.71 32.54 0.70
N MET A 482 5.40 32.56 1.83
CA MET A 482 5.42 33.67 2.78
C MET A 482 6.89 34.02 3.07
N PRO A 483 7.34 35.26 2.82
CA PRO A 483 8.73 35.64 3.08
C PRO A 483 9.12 35.48 4.56
N SER A 484 10.42 35.39 4.82
CA SER A 484 10.97 35.54 6.17
C SER A 484 10.92 37.01 6.59
N TYR A 485 10.54 37.26 7.84
CA TYR A 485 10.56 38.58 8.48
C TYR A 485 11.49 38.64 9.69
N ALA A 486 12.53 37.80 9.72
CA ALA A 486 13.51 37.76 10.81
C ALA A 486 14.20 39.12 11.03
N ASN A 487 14.32 39.95 9.99
CA ASN A 487 14.90 41.29 10.05
C ASN A 487 14.09 42.31 10.88
N LEU A 488 12.83 42.02 11.22
CA LEU A 488 12.03 42.90 12.10
C LEU A 488 12.55 42.91 13.54
N GLY A 489 13.27 41.86 13.95
CA GLY A 489 13.67 41.65 15.33
C GLY A 489 12.54 41.10 16.21
N PRO A 490 12.89 40.59 17.40
CA PRO A 490 11.99 39.82 18.24
C PRO A 490 10.77 40.61 18.76
N ASP A 491 10.97 41.85 19.19
CA ASP A 491 9.91 42.67 19.80
C ASP A 491 8.77 42.93 18.81
N LYS A 492 9.12 43.30 17.57
CA LYS A 492 8.15 43.57 16.50
C LYS A 492 7.39 42.32 16.07
N ILE A 493 8.06 41.17 16.03
CA ILE A 493 7.41 39.89 15.72
C ILE A 493 6.39 39.56 16.82
N TRP A 494 6.75 39.74 18.11
CA TRP A 494 5.81 39.55 19.21
C TRP A 494 4.66 40.55 19.21
N SER A 495 4.88 41.81 18.84
CA SER A 495 3.81 42.78 18.63
C SER A 495 2.86 42.32 17.52
N LEU A 496 3.38 41.80 16.40
CA LEU A 496 2.56 41.24 15.31
C LEU A 496 1.73 40.04 15.77
N ILE A 497 2.34 39.07 16.47
CA ILE A 497 1.64 37.90 17.01
C ILE A 497 0.55 38.33 17.99
N THR A 498 0.86 39.28 18.88
CA THR A 498 -0.10 39.80 19.87
C THR A 498 -1.30 40.45 19.20
N TYR A 499 -1.09 41.22 18.13
CA TYR A 499 -2.17 41.77 17.31
C TYR A 499 -3.01 40.66 16.66
N LEU A 500 -2.36 39.66 16.05
CA LEU A 500 -3.03 38.56 15.37
C LEU A 500 -3.92 37.76 16.33
N GLU A 501 -3.44 37.40 17.51
CA GLU A 501 -4.22 36.67 18.51
C GLU A 501 -5.37 37.49 19.10
N THR A 502 -5.20 38.82 19.23
CA THR A 502 -6.20 39.70 19.85
C THR A 502 -7.32 40.08 18.89
N GLU A 503 -7.01 40.43 17.64
CA GLU A 503 -7.98 41.03 16.70
C GLU A 503 -8.28 40.16 15.46
N VAL A 504 -7.44 39.18 15.11
CA VAL A 504 -7.53 38.44 13.84
C VAL A 504 -7.94 36.98 14.03
N PHE A 505 -7.21 36.22 14.84
CA PHE A 505 -7.45 34.81 15.08
C PHE A 505 -8.76 34.60 15.85
N PRO A 506 -9.53 33.54 15.55
CA PRO A 506 -10.71 33.21 16.32
C PRO A 506 -10.28 32.70 17.70
N GLN A 507 -10.96 33.12 18.77
CA GLN A 507 -10.56 32.80 20.15
C GLN A 507 -10.37 31.30 20.41
N ARG A 508 -11.13 30.43 19.74
CA ARG A 508 -10.98 28.96 19.83
C ARG A 508 -9.60 28.43 19.38
N GLN A 509 -8.86 29.18 18.56
CA GLN A 509 -7.49 28.82 18.13
C GLN A 509 -6.43 29.29 19.12
N VAL A 510 -6.75 30.31 19.93
CA VAL A 510 -5.87 30.90 20.95
C VAL A 510 -6.11 30.26 22.33
N ALA A 511 -7.33 29.78 22.61
CA ALA A 511 -7.79 29.31 23.92
C ALA A 511 -7.29 27.91 24.33
N ARG A 512 -6.18 27.42 23.79
CA ARG A 512 -5.47 26.24 24.31
C ARG A 512 -4.19 26.71 24.98
N ARG A 513 -4.34 27.24 26.19
CA ARG A 513 -3.28 27.28 27.19
C ARG A 513 -3.60 26.24 28.25
#